data_AF-A0AA88A9X1-F1
#
_entry.id   AF-A0AA88A9X1-F1
#
_cell.length_a   1.000
_cell.length_b   1.000
_cell.length_c   1.000
_cell.angle_alpha   90.00
_cell.angle_beta   90.00
_cell.angle_gamma   90.00
#
_symmetry.space_group_name_H-M   'P 1'
#
loop_
_entity.id
_entity.type
_entity.pdbx_description
1 polymer ?
#
loop_
_entity_poly.entity_id
_entity_poly.type
_entity_poly.pdbx_seq_one_letter_code
_entity_poly.pdbx_strand_id
1 'polypeptide(L)'
;MKAPEFEGPADPIEADNWLTDIQVILDFMGLSEQEKVLWASFVLTKDARHWWMTVQMRRNVTTMSWQDFVTEFRAMYYNREILAAQQDEFNNFREGSMTVIDTNHANNMTKPDTKSGYGNPRSFKFDENRDPLLSEARTLVW
;
A
#
# COMPACT_ATOMS: atom_id res chain seq x y z
N MET A 1 -31.46 20.79 -2.00
CA MET A 1 -30.00 20.70 -1.94
C MET A 1 -29.67 19.22 -1.79
N LYS A 2 -28.96 18.60 -2.74
CA LYS A 2 -28.56 17.19 -2.65
C LYS A 2 -27.18 17.14 -1.99
N ALA A 3 -27.02 16.30 -0.98
CA ALA A 3 -25.73 16.06 -0.36
C ALA A 3 -24.77 15.42 -1.39
N PRO A 4 -23.50 15.82 -1.45
CA PRO A 4 -22.52 15.08 -2.24
C PRO A 4 -22.35 13.69 -1.61
N GLU A 5 -22.70 12.64 -2.36
CA GLU A 5 -22.46 11.26 -1.95
C GLU A 5 -20.97 10.94 -2.11
N PHE A 6 -20.43 10.12 -1.20
CA PHE A 6 -19.03 9.73 -1.25
C PHE A 6 -18.90 8.21 -1.28
N GLU A 7 -18.43 7.70 -2.42
CA GLU A 7 -18.34 6.27 -2.70
C GLU A 7 -17.04 5.63 -2.16
N GLY A 8 -15.97 6.42 -2.02
CA GLY A 8 -14.58 5.96 -1.83
C GLY A 8 -14.01 5.28 -3.09
N PRO A 9 -12.75 4.78 -3.07
CA PRO A 9 -11.54 5.47 -2.65
C PRO A 9 -11.18 6.56 -3.68
N ALA A 10 -11.19 7.81 -3.23
CA ALA A 10 -10.75 8.97 -3.99
C ALA A 10 -9.36 9.39 -3.52
N ASP A 11 -8.63 10.15 -4.34
CA ASP A 11 -7.41 10.85 -3.94
C ASP A 11 -7.69 11.70 -2.67
N PRO A 12 -6.73 11.89 -1.74
CA PRO A 12 -7.01 12.64 -0.52
C PRO A 12 -7.45 14.07 -0.78
N ILE A 13 -7.05 14.69 -1.89
CA ILE A 13 -7.52 16.03 -2.25
C ILE A 13 -9.03 15.99 -2.51
N GLU A 14 -9.52 14.98 -3.23
CA GLU A 14 -10.96 14.79 -3.46
C GLU A 14 -11.70 14.46 -2.16
N ALA A 15 -11.08 13.66 -1.28
CA ALA A 15 -11.66 13.35 0.03
C ALA A 15 -11.73 14.58 0.95
N ASP A 16 -10.69 15.42 0.99
CA ASP A 16 -10.66 16.67 1.76
C ASP A 16 -11.62 17.73 1.17
N ASN A 17 -11.75 17.80 -0.16
CA ASN A 17 -12.74 18.64 -0.82
C ASN A 17 -14.16 18.24 -0.43
N TRP A 18 -14.48 16.94 -0.52
CA TRP A 18 -15.77 16.42 -0.09
C TRP A 18 -16.06 16.74 1.39
N LEU A 19 -15.05 16.57 2.26
CA LEU A 19 -15.18 16.87 3.67
C LEU A 19 -15.45 18.36 3.94
N THR A 20 -14.83 19.23 3.15
CA THR A 20 -15.05 20.68 3.23
C THR A 20 -16.46 21.06 2.77
N ASP A 21 -16.91 20.49 1.65
CA ASP A 21 -18.24 20.76 1.11
C ASP A 21 -19.35 20.31 2.07
N ILE A 22 -19.20 19.12 2.66
CA ILE A 22 -20.18 18.62 3.61
C ILE A 22 -20.15 19.44 4.90
N GLN A 23 -18.97 19.86 5.36
CA GLN A 23 -18.85 20.72 6.54
C GLN A 23 -19.65 22.01 6.39
N VAL A 24 -19.51 22.69 5.24
CA VAL A 24 -20.23 23.93 4.96
C VAL A 24 -21.74 23.71 4.99
N ILE A 25 -22.23 22.61 4.40
CA ILE A 25 -23.66 22.27 4.38
C ILE A 25 -24.17 21.99 5.81
N LEU A 26 -23.43 21.22 6.60
CA LEU A 26 -23.79 20.85 7.96
C LEU A 26 -23.80 22.05 8.91
N ASP A 27 -22.83 22.95 8.77
CA ASP A 27 -22.75 24.19 9.52
C ASP A 27 -23.88 25.15 9.14
N PHE A 28 -24.19 25.26 7.85
CA PHE A 28 -25.34 26.03 7.37
C PHE A 28 -26.67 25.51 7.95
N MET A 29 -26.81 24.20 8.12
CA MET A 29 -27.99 23.59 8.74
C MET A 29 -28.02 23.74 10.27
N GLY A 30 -26.92 24.18 10.91
CA GLY A 30 -26.84 24.36 12.36
C GLY A 30 -26.90 23.07 13.16
N LEU A 31 -26.43 21.95 12.59
CA LEU A 31 -26.46 20.65 13.24
C LEU A 31 -25.47 20.56 14.41
N SER A 32 -25.84 19.85 15.47
CA SER A 32 -24.94 19.48 16.56
C SER A 32 -23.86 18.50 16.09
N GLU A 33 -22.76 18.39 16.83
CA GLU A 33 -21.64 17.51 16.51
C GLU A 33 -22.08 16.07 16.20
N GLN A 34 -23.00 15.51 17.00
CA GLN A 34 -23.50 14.15 16.82
C GLN A 34 -24.39 14.03 15.57
N GLU A 35 -25.21 15.04 15.30
CA GLU A 35 -26.04 15.10 14.09
C GLU A 35 -25.18 15.21 12.83
N LYS A 36 -24.06 15.96 12.89
CA LYS A 36 -23.09 16.05 11.80
C LYS A 36 -22.50 14.67 11.46
N VAL A 37 -22.04 13.94 12.48
CA VAL A 37 -21.50 12.58 12.31
C VAL A 37 -22.54 11.64 11.71
N LEU A 38 -23.78 11.68 12.23
CA LEU A 38 -24.87 10.86 11.70
C LEU A 38 -25.14 11.16 10.23
N TRP A 39 -25.22 12.45 9.87
CA TRP A 39 -25.54 12.86 8.51
C TRP A 39 -24.41 12.56 7.53
N ALA A 40 -23.16 12.83 7.91
CA ALA A 40 -22.01 12.44 7.08
C ALA A 40 -21.94 10.93 6.87
N SER A 41 -22.16 10.13 7.92
CA SER A 41 -22.21 8.68 7.79
C SER A 41 -23.33 8.18 6.88
N PHE A 42 -24.45 8.90 6.81
CA PHE A 42 -25.58 8.55 5.97
C PHE A 42 -25.27 8.70 4.48
N VAL A 43 -24.46 9.69 4.10
CA VAL A 43 -24.12 9.99 2.71
C VAL A 43 -22.87 9.25 2.22
N LEU A 44 -22.18 8.52 3.10
CA LEU A 44 -21.15 7.55 2.70
C LEU A 44 -21.81 6.37 1.98
N THR A 45 -21.27 5.98 0.84
CA THR A 45 -21.76 4.86 0.04
C THR A 45 -20.61 3.90 -0.29
N LYS A 46 -20.94 2.75 -0.89
CA LYS A 46 -19.98 1.72 -1.34
C LYS A 46 -18.85 1.45 -0.34
N ASP A 47 -17.60 1.67 -0.71
CA ASP A 47 -16.41 1.33 0.07
C ASP A 47 -16.28 2.19 1.33
N ALA A 48 -16.64 3.47 1.23
CA ALA A 48 -16.64 4.37 2.38
C ALA A 48 -17.66 3.93 3.44
N ARG A 49 -18.82 3.40 3.02
CA ARG A 49 -19.81 2.84 3.96
C ARG A 49 -19.28 1.59 4.67
N HIS A 50 -18.61 0.68 3.94
CA HIS A 50 -18.01 -0.50 4.55
C HIS A 50 -16.95 -0.12 5.58
N TRP A 51 -16.06 0.82 5.25
CA TRP A 51 -15.10 1.35 6.21
C TRP A 51 -15.78 1.94 7.45
N TRP A 52 -16.84 2.74 7.26
CA TRP A 52 -17.54 3.34 8.40
C TRP A 52 -18.10 2.28 9.35
N MET A 53 -18.66 1.18 8.83
CA MET A 53 -19.09 0.05 9.67
C MET A 53 -17.95 -0.51 10.52
N THR A 54 -16.73 -0.59 9.99
CA THR A 54 -15.55 -1.00 10.79
C THR A 54 -15.22 0.00 11.91
N VAL A 55 -15.46 1.30 11.69
CA VAL A 55 -15.29 2.35 12.72
C VAL A 55 -16.29 2.13 13.84
N GLN A 56 -17.55 1.88 13.48
CA GLN A 56 -18.63 1.66 14.44
C GLN A 56 -18.42 0.42 15.32
N MET A 57 -17.69 -0.58 14.83
CA MET A 57 -17.31 -1.76 15.63
C MET A 57 -16.18 -1.47 16.63
N ARG A 58 -15.26 -0.55 16.31
CA ARG A 58 -14.09 -0.24 17.17
C ARG A 58 -14.32 0.93 18.13
N ARG A 59 -15.32 1.79 17.86
CA ARG A 59 -15.54 3.06 18.58
C ARG A 59 -16.99 3.30 18.91
N ASN A 60 -17.22 3.98 20.02
CA ASN A 60 -18.55 4.46 20.37
C ASN A 60 -18.91 5.72 19.56
N VAL A 61 -19.62 5.51 18.46
CA VAL A 61 -20.11 6.58 17.56
C VAL A 61 -21.14 7.49 18.20
N THR A 62 -21.87 7.05 19.22
CA THR A 62 -22.91 7.87 19.88
C THR A 62 -22.33 9.06 20.65
N THR A 63 -21.09 8.93 21.10
CA THR A 63 -20.34 9.99 21.81
C THR A 63 -19.28 10.65 20.94
N MET A 64 -19.22 10.29 19.65
CA MET A 64 -18.19 10.77 18.73
C MET A 64 -18.46 12.23 18.37
N SER A 65 -17.42 13.07 18.48
CA SER A 65 -17.49 14.45 18.00
C SER A 65 -17.31 14.50 16.48
N TRP A 66 -17.65 15.63 15.86
CA TRP A 66 -17.38 15.81 14.44
C TRP A 66 -15.87 15.72 14.14
N GLN A 67 -15.04 16.28 15.02
CA GLN A 67 -13.59 16.25 14.87
C GLN A 67 -13.01 14.82 14.92
N ASP A 68 -13.59 13.94 15.74
CA ASP A 68 -13.22 12.52 15.76
C ASP A 68 -13.55 11.83 14.44
N PHE A 69 -14.72 12.12 13.86
CA PHE A 69 -15.11 11.64 12.54
C PHE A 69 -14.13 12.10 11.47
N VAL A 70 -13.79 13.39 11.43
CA VAL A 70 -12.81 13.96 10.50
C VAL A 70 -11.45 13.26 10.61
N THR A 71 -11.00 12.99 11.83
CA THR A 71 -9.72 12.33 12.09
C THR A 71 -9.72 10.90 11.56
N GLU A 72 -10.79 10.13 11.84
CA GLU A 72 -10.96 8.78 11.32
C GLU A 72 -11.03 8.77 9.79
N PHE A 73 -11.81 9.68 9.22
CA PHE A 73 -12.01 9.80 7.78
C PHE A 73 -10.69 10.06 7.08
N ARG A 74 -9.92 11.06 7.53
CA ARG A 74 -8.59 11.35 6.97
C ARG A 74 -7.65 10.16 7.11
N ALA A 75 -7.58 9.54 8.29
CA ALA A 75 -6.69 8.40 8.52
C ALA A 75 -6.96 7.24 7.56
N MET A 76 -8.22 7.03 7.13
CA MET A 76 -8.55 6.03 6.11
C MET A 76 -7.83 6.26 4.79
N TYR A 77 -7.79 7.50 4.29
CA TYR A 77 -7.22 7.82 2.97
C TYR A 77 -5.71 8.00 3.02
N TYR A 78 -5.18 8.71 4.03
CA TYR A 78 -3.73 8.90 4.16
C TYR A 78 -2.98 7.57 4.41
N ASN A 79 -3.54 6.66 5.21
CA ASN A 79 -2.93 5.33 5.37
C ASN A 79 -2.98 4.52 4.07
N ARG A 80 -4.03 4.69 3.25
CA ARG A 80 -4.13 4.00 1.96
C ARG A 80 -3.16 4.54 0.94
N GLU A 81 -2.91 5.85 0.90
CA GLU A 81 -1.88 6.42 0.03
C GLU A 81 -0.49 5.92 0.36
N ILE A 82 -0.12 5.90 1.64
CA ILE A 82 1.18 5.40 2.08
C ILE A 82 1.33 3.92 1.66
N LEU A 83 0.28 3.12 1.83
CA LEU A 83 0.27 1.73 1.40
C LEU A 83 0.30 1.57 -0.13
N ALA A 84 -0.38 2.45 -0.88
CA ALA A 84 -0.35 2.43 -2.34
C ALA A 84 1.03 2.82 -2.89
N ALA A 85 1.65 3.88 -2.34
CA ALA A 85 3.00 4.30 -2.69
C ALA A 85 4.03 3.20 -2.39
N GLN A 86 3.92 2.52 -1.25
CA GLN A 86 4.77 1.37 -0.92
C GLN A 86 4.55 0.18 -1.86
N GLN A 87 3.31 -0.07 -2.27
CA GLN A 87 2.99 -1.14 -3.22
C GLN A 87 3.53 -0.86 -4.62
N ASP A 88 3.48 0.40 -5.06
CA ASP A 88 4.04 0.85 -6.33
C ASP A 88 5.57 0.81 -6.32
N GLU A 89 6.21 1.23 -5.23
CA GLU A 89 7.66 1.05 -5.02
C GLU A 89 8.06 -0.44 -5.09
N PHE A 90 7.28 -1.31 -4.44
CA PHE A 90 7.50 -2.75 -4.46
C PHE A 90 7.32 -3.36 -5.85
N ASN A 91 6.34 -2.89 -6.63
CA ASN A 91 6.10 -3.34 -8.00
C ASN A 91 7.20 -2.85 -8.96
N ASN A 92 7.60 -1.58 -8.87
CA ASN A 92 8.72 -1.03 -9.64
C ASN A 92 10.04 -1.77 -9.35
N PHE A 93 10.27 -2.16 -8.10
CA PHE A 93 11.45 -2.94 -7.72
C PHE A 93 11.47 -4.33 -8.37
N ARG A 94 10.31 -4.95 -8.58
CA ARG A 94 10.16 -6.25 -9.26
C ARG A 94 10.24 -6.16 -10.78
N GLU A 95 9.82 -5.05 -11.38
CA GLU A 95 9.86 -4.85 -12.84
C GLU A 95 11.26 -4.40 -13.32
N GLY A 96 11.99 -3.64 -12.51
CA GLY A 96 13.38 -3.23 -12.79
C GLY A 96 14.43 -4.34 -12.63
N SER A 97 14.10 -5.45 -11.97
CA SER A 97 15.01 -6.59 -11.77
C SER A 97 14.93 -7.66 -12.88
N MET A 98 14.05 -7.49 -13.87
CA MET A 98 13.85 -8.43 -14.99
C MET A 98 14.45 -7.98 -16.33
N THR A 99 15.23 -6.90 -16.39
CA THR A 99 15.80 -6.37 -17.65
C THR A 99 17.33 -6.34 -17.71
N VAL A 100 18.03 -7.24 -16.99
CA VAL A 100 19.50 -7.36 -17.10
C VAL A 100 19.97 -8.73 -17.57
N ILE A 101 19.30 -9.36 -18.55
CA ILE A 101 19.99 -10.29 -19.47
C ILE A 101 19.22 -10.28 -20.79
N ASP A 102 19.66 -9.51 -21.78
CA ASP A 102 20.22 -10.07 -23.02
C ASP A 102 20.36 -8.98 -24.09
N THR A 103 21.54 -8.93 -24.71
CA THR A 103 21.85 -8.45 -26.08
C THR A 103 23.36 -8.17 -26.21
N ASN A 104 24.19 -9.12 -25.78
CA ASN A 104 25.60 -9.14 -26.19
C ASN A 104 25.75 -10.06 -27.40
N HIS A 105 25.29 -9.57 -28.55
CA HIS A 105 25.53 -10.21 -29.85
C HIS A 105 26.34 -9.26 -30.73
N ALA A 106 27.66 -9.44 -30.75
CA ALA A 106 28.53 -8.97 -31.82
C ALA A 106 29.78 -9.85 -31.91
N ASN A 107 29.97 -10.40 -33.11
CA ASN A 107 30.97 -11.38 -33.54
C ASN A 107 32.40 -10.84 -33.64
N ASN A 108 33.32 -11.80 -33.79
CA ASN A 108 34.73 -11.76 -34.24
C ASN A 108 35.73 -11.68 -33.07
N MET A 109 36.68 -12.62 -32.89
CA MET A 109 37.53 -13.22 -33.92
C MET A 109 38.39 -14.36 -33.31
N THR A 110 38.73 -15.34 -34.16
CA THR A 110 39.92 -16.23 -34.11
C THR A 110 39.90 -17.51 -33.25
N LYS A 111 39.84 -18.65 -33.95
CA LYS A 111 40.26 -19.99 -33.52
C LYS A 111 41.75 -19.98 -33.09
N PRO A 112 42.16 -20.80 -32.12
CA PRO A 112 43.10 -21.84 -32.51
C PRO A 112 42.83 -23.23 -31.88
N ASP A 113 42.93 -24.20 -32.77
CA ASP A 113 43.33 -25.61 -32.69
C ASP A 113 43.61 -26.30 -31.32
N THR A 114 42.81 -27.36 -31.11
CA THR A 114 43.11 -28.76 -30.73
C THR A 114 43.95 -29.14 -29.48
N LYS A 115 43.31 -30.05 -28.71
CA LYS A 115 43.79 -31.12 -27.80
C LYS A 115 44.14 -30.72 -26.36
N SER A 116 43.36 -31.26 -25.40
CA SER A 116 43.83 -32.27 -24.42
C SER A 116 42.95 -32.26 -23.16
N GLY A 117 42.57 -33.46 -22.70
CA GLY A 117 42.31 -33.72 -21.28
C GLY A 117 40.84 -33.71 -20.82
N TYR A 118 40.18 -34.87 -20.90
CA TYR A 118 39.02 -35.16 -20.05
C TYR A 118 39.50 -35.25 -18.59
N GLY A 119 39.23 -34.20 -17.81
CA GLY A 119 39.40 -34.16 -16.35
C GLY A 119 38.04 -34.30 -15.64
N ASN A 120 37.96 -35.26 -14.72
CA ASN A 120 36.80 -35.75 -13.98
C ASN A 120 36.01 -34.67 -13.18
N PRO A 121 34.66 -34.63 -13.23
CA PRO A 121 33.84 -33.68 -12.47
C PRO A 121 33.58 -34.18 -11.05
N ARG A 122 34.54 -34.01 -10.13
CA ARG A 122 34.28 -34.22 -8.69
C ARG A 122 35.11 -33.26 -7.84
N SER A 123 34.49 -32.18 -7.39
CA SER A 123 34.54 -31.61 -6.03
C SER A 123 34.26 -30.09 -6.03
N PHE A 124 32.99 -29.71 -6.08
CA PHE A 124 32.58 -28.39 -5.56
C PHE A 124 32.31 -28.58 -4.07
N LYS A 125 33.20 -28.09 -3.21
CA LYS A 125 32.94 -27.98 -1.78
C LYS A 125 32.28 -26.63 -1.53
N PHE A 126 31.08 -26.64 -0.95
CA PHE A 126 30.48 -25.44 -0.38
C PHE A 126 31.30 -25.04 0.85
N ASP A 127 31.82 -23.82 0.84
CA ASP A 127 32.50 -23.20 1.98
C ASP A 127 31.44 -22.46 2.81
N GLU A 128 31.08 -23.03 3.96
CA GLU A 128 30.01 -22.57 4.85
C GLU A 128 30.42 -21.32 5.68
N ASN A 129 31.61 -20.74 5.45
CA ASN A 129 32.12 -19.62 6.25
C ASN A 129 32.14 -18.26 5.54
N ARG A 130 31.38 -18.07 4.45
CA ARG A 130 31.36 -16.79 3.70
C ARG A 130 30.04 -16.00 3.72
N ASP A 131 29.06 -16.36 4.55
CA ASP A 131 27.87 -15.53 4.74
C ASP A 131 27.50 -15.37 6.22
N PRO A 132 27.69 -14.18 6.84
CA PRO A 132 27.25 -13.92 8.20
C PRO A 132 25.72 -13.75 8.31
N LEU A 133 24.99 -13.74 7.20
CA LEU A 133 23.55 -13.45 7.19
C LEU A 133 22.66 -14.69 7.29
N LEU A 134 23.24 -15.89 7.37
CA LEU A 134 22.50 -17.15 7.50
C LEU A 134 22.47 -17.74 8.92
N SER A 135 23.13 -17.10 9.91
CA SER A 135 23.11 -17.57 11.31
C SER A 135 21.88 -17.14 12.11
N GLU A 136 21.15 -16.10 11.69
CA GLU A 136 20.02 -15.57 12.48
C GLU A 136 18.65 -16.12 12.07
N ALA A 137 18.56 -16.91 11.00
CA ALA A 137 17.30 -17.47 10.51
C ALA A 137 16.89 -18.82 11.14
N ARG A 138 17.56 -19.30 12.22
CA ARG A 138 17.30 -20.64 12.80
C ARG A 138 16.75 -20.68 14.22
N THR A 139 16.32 -19.57 14.82
CA THR A 139 15.86 -19.58 16.23
C THR A 139 14.54 -18.86 16.51
N LEU A 140 13.60 -18.84 15.58
CA LEU A 140 12.19 -18.55 15.90
C LEU A 140 11.25 -19.54 15.21
N VAL A 141 11.32 -20.78 15.67
CA VAL A 141 10.18 -21.69 15.69
C VAL A 141 10.07 -22.18 17.14
N TRP A 142 8.84 -22.18 17.64
CA TRP A 142 8.33 -22.41 19.00
C TRP A 142 8.11 -21.15 19.83
#